data_AF-A0A848TK84-F1
#
_entry.id   AF-A0A848TK84-F1
#
_cell.length_a   1.000
_cell.length_b   1.000
_cell.length_c   1.000
_cell.angle_alpha   90.00
_cell.angle_beta   90.00
_cell.angle_gamma   90.00
#
_symmetry.space_group_name_H-M   'P 1'
#
loop_
_entity.id
_entity.type
_entity.pdbx_description
1 polymer ?
#
loop_
_entity_poly.entity_id
_entity_poly.type
_entity_poly.pdbx_seq_one_letter_code
_entity_poly.pdbx_strand_id
1 'polypeptide(L)'
;LTVDAAGVPEGRITVKTVEWRRLLDMAIGTGLLADTFRPALEGALELMASLEGPSNTLDAPLTFEKGFISFGPIPLGPAPRIVIR
;
A
#
# COMPACT_ATOMS: atom_id res chain seq x y z
N LEU A 1 13.12 -7.17 4.69
CA LEU A 1 12.84 -6.10 5.68
C LEU A 1 13.81 -6.26 6.83
N THR A 2 14.50 -5.18 7.21
CA THR A 2 15.35 -5.10 8.39
C THR A 2 14.81 -4.00 9.30
N VAL A 3 14.97 -4.15 10.61
CA VAL A 3 14.55 -3.13 11.59
C VAL A 3 15.79 -2.73 12.36
N ASP A 4 16.07 -1.43 12.44
CA ASP A 4 17.22 -0.91 13.18
C ASP A 4 16.99 -0.93 14.71
N ALA A 5 18.02 -0.57 15.47
CA ALA A 5 17.95 -0.50 16.94
C ALA A 5 16.95 0.55 17.46
N ALA A 6 16.55 1.52 16.64
CA ALA A 6 15.54 2.54 16.97
C ALA A 6 14.11 2.10 16.61
N GLY A 7 13.94 0.89 16.08
CA GLY A 7 12.66 0.34 15.63
C GLY A 7 12.21 0.87 14.26
N VAL A 8 13.10 1.48 13.48
CA VAL A 8 12.79 2.00 12.15
C VAL A 8 12.97 0.87 11.12
N PRO A 9 11.92 0.52 10.36
CA PRO A 9 12.02 -0.46 9.29
C PRO A 9 12.70 0.11 8.04
N GLU A 10 13.54 -0.70 7.40
CA GLU A 10 14.10 -0.46 6.07
C GLU A 10 13.95 -1.70 5.17
N GLY A 11 13.73 -1.43 3.88
CA GLY A 11 13.62 -2.44 2.84
C GLY A 11 12.21 -2.59 2.29
N ARG A 12 11.98 -3.68 1.54
CA ARG A 12 10.75 -3.89 0.79
C ARG A 12 10.00 -5.13 1.28
N ILE A 13 8.67 -5.02 1.34
CA ILE A 13 7.74 -6.14 1.54
C ILE A 13 6.78 -6.14 0.36
N THR A 14 6.70 -7.24 -0.38
CA THR A 14 5.65 -7.39 -1.39
C THR A 14 4.36 -7.77 -0.66
N VAL A 15 3.36 -6.90 -0.73
CA VAL A 15 2.05 -7.19 -0.16
C VAL A 15 1.16 -7.72 -1.27
N LYS A 16 0.75 -8.98 -1.14
CA LYS A 16 -0.31 -9.58 -1.95
C LYS A 16 -1.65 -9.12 -1.41
N THR A 17 -2.29 -8.16 -2.07
CA THR A 17 -3.66 -7.76 -1.70
C THR A 17 -4.68 -8.47 -2.58
N VAL A 18 -5.46 -9.37 -1.97
CA VAL A 18 -6.59 -10.08 -2.62
C VAL A 18 -7.86 -9.22 -2.72
N GLU A 19 -7.91 -8.06 -2.05
CA GLU A 19 -9.14 -7.28 -1.90
C GLU A 19 -8.88 -5.76 -1.99
N TRP A 20 -8.15 -5.31 -3.03
CA TRP A 20 -7.79 -3.91 -3.22
C TRP A 20 -9.02 -2.97 -3.33
N ARG A 21 -10.15 -3.47 -3.88
CA ARG A 21 -11.43 -2.74 -3.94
C ARG A 21 -11.92 -2.35 -2.55
N ARG A 22 -11.89 -3.30 -1.61
CA ARG A 22 -12.30 -3.07 -0.22
C ARG A 22 -11.38 -2.08 0.50
N LEU A 23 -10.07 -2.10 0.20
CA LEU A 23 -9.13 -1.13 0.76
C LEU A 23 -9.40 0.27 0.23
N LEU A 24 -9.72 0.41 -1.06
CA LEU A 24 -10.10 1.69 -1.66
C LEU A 24 -11.40 2.22 -1.04
N ASP A 25 -12.40 1.35 -0.86
CA ASP A 25 -13.65 1.70 -0.16
C ASP A 25 -13.41 2.18 1.26
N MET A 26 -12.52 1.51 1.98
CA MET A 26 -12.18 1.89 3.35
C MET A 26 -11.41 3.21 3.40
N ALA A 27 -10.47 3.44 2.48
CA ALA A 27 -9.71 4.68 2.40
C ALA A 27 -10.60 5.90 2.08
N ILE A 28 -11.60 5.73 1.22
CA ILE A 28 -12.58 6.77 0.92
C ILE A 28 -13.55 6.95 2.08
N GLY A 29 -14.06 5.84 2.65
CA GLY A 29 -15.00 5.86 3.77
C GLY A 29 -14.40 6.45 5.06
N THR A 30 -13.07 6.41 5.21
CA THR A 30 -12.34 7.04 6.33
C THR A 30 -11.90 8.48 6.03
N GLY A 31 -12.13 8.98 4.82
CA GLY A 31 -11.68 10.31 4.38
C GLY A 31 -10.18 10.41 4.13
N LEU A 32 -9.45 9.29 4.13
CA LEU A 32 -8.03 9.23 3.76
C LEU A 32 -7.82 9.64 2.29
N LEU A 33 -8.79 9.31 1.44
CA LEU A 33 -8.82 9.67 0.02
C LEU A 33 -10.14 10.39 -0.29
N ALA A 34 -10.05 11.46 -1.09
CA ALA A 34 -11.26 12.13 -1.57
C ALA A 34 -12.00 11.25 -2.59
N ASP A 35 -13.32 11.22 -2.50
CA ASP A 35 -14.18 10.40 -3.37
C ASP A 35 -14.02 10.74 -4.87
N THR A 36 -13.61 11.98 -5.18
CA THR A 36 -13.27 12.42 -6.55
C THR A 36 -12.19 11.55 -7.21
N PHE A 37 -11.31 10.92 -6.44
CA PHE A 37 -10.26 10.05 -6.97
C PHE A 37 -10.73 8.62 -7.24
N ARG A 38 -11.91 8.22 -6.75
CA ARG A 38 -12.44 6.86 -6.88
C ARG A 38 -12.41 6.32 -8.31
N PRO A 39 -12.96 7.01 -9.32
CA PRO A 39 -13.07 6.44 -10.67
C PRO A 39 -11.68 6.26 -11.32
N ALA A 40 -10.77 7.20 -11.05
CA ALA A 40 -9.41 7.17 -11.58
C ALA A 40 -8.58 6.06 -10.92
N LEU A 41 -8.71 5.88 -9.61
CA LEU A 41 -8.00 4.84 -8.85
C LEU A 41 -8.54 3.45 -9.17
N GLU A 42 -9.87 3.27 -9.27
CA GLU A 42 -10.47 2.00 -9.70
C GLU A 42 -9.95 1.57 -11.07
N GLY A 43 -10.00 2.47 -12.06
CA GLY A 43 -9.53 2.14 -13.42
C GLY A 43 -8.04 1.79 -13.48
N ALA A 44 -7.20 2.51 -12.73
CA ALA A 44 -5.75 2.23 -12.68
C ALA A 44 -5.44 0.90 -11.96
N LEU A 45 -6.11 0.63 -10.83
CA LEU A 45 -5.93 -0.60 -10.05
C LEU A 45 -6.48 -1.82 -10.78
N GLU A 46 -7.59 -1.68 -11.51
CA GLU A 46 -8.16 -2.74 -12.35
C GLU A 46 -7.25 -3.09 -13.53
N LEU A 47 -6.64 -2.08 -14.16
CA LEU A 47 -5.60 -2.30 -15.17
C LEU A 47 -4.43 -3.09 -14.61
N MET A 48 -3.92 -2.72 -13.43
CA MET A 48 -2.81 -3.44 -12.79
C MET A 48 -3.20 -4.87 -12.39
N ALA A 49 -4.39 -5.06 -11.81
CA ALA A 49 -4.90 -6.39 -11.45
C ALA A 49 -5.10 -7.28 -12.69
N SER A 50 -5.49 -6.72 -13.83
CA SER A 50 -5.63 -7.45 -15.09
C SER A 50 -4.29 -7.98 -15.63
N LEU A 51 -3.18 -7.29 -15.32
CA LEU A 51 -1.83 -7.68 -15.74
C LEU A 51 -1.23 -8.80 -14.87
N GLU A 52 -1.69 -8.96 -13.62
CA GLU A 52 -1.21 -9.99 -12.69
C GLU A 52 -1.94 -11.34 -12.81
N GLY A 53 -2.96 -11.42 -13.68
CA GLY A 53 -3.67 -12.63 -14.02
C GLY A 53 -4.96 -12.88 -13.20
N PRO A 54 -5.58 -14.07 -13.32
CA PRO A 54 -6.96 -14.34 -12.91
C PRO A 54 -7.24 -14.25 -11.40
N SER A 55 -6.24 -13.94 -10.57
CA SER A 55 -6.37 -13.95 -9.11
C SER A 55 -6.91 -12.64 -8.52
N ASN A 56 -7.14 -11.59 -9.34
CA ASN A 56 -7.56 -10.26 -8.88
C ASN A 56 -6.68 -9.74 -7.71
N THR A 57 -5.42 -10.18 -7.67
CA THR A 57 -4.44 -9.74 -6.69
C THR A 57 -3.75 -8.50 -7.22
N LEU A 58 -3.54 -7.54 -6.32
CA LEU A 58 -2.63 -6.44 -6.57
C LEU A 58 -1.39 -6.68 -5.70
N ASP A 59 -0.28 -7.01 -6.33
CA ASP A 59 1.03 -7.17 -5.72
C ASP A 59 1.72 -5.81 -5.78
N ALA A 60 1.46 -4.95 -4.80
CA ALA A 60 2.20 -3.70 -4.70
C ALA A 60 3.26 -3.79 -3.59
N PRO A 61 4.49 -3.33 -3.87
CA PRO A 61 5.54 -3.33 -2.88
C PRO A 61 5.28 -2.23 -1.86
N LEU A 62 5.23 -2.63 -0.59
CA LEU A 62 5.39 -1.74 0.54
C LEU A 62 6.89 -1.46 0.71
N THR A 63 7.32 -0.24 0.41
CA THR A 63 8.73 0.16 0.51
C THR A 63 8.92 1.04 1.74
N PHE A 64 9.88 0.68 2.57
CA PHE A 64 10.32 1.44 3.73
C PHE A 64 11.70 2.01 3.45
N GLU A 65 11.78 3.33 3.36
CA GLU A 65 13.03 4.04 3.07
C GLU A 65 13.06 5.38 3.78
N LYS A 66 14.20 5.74 4.39
CA LYS A 66 14.41 7.05 5.05
C LYS A 66 13.33 7.41 6.08
N GLY A 67 12.76 6.41 6.76
CA GLY A 67 11.69 6.62 7.74
C GLY A 67 10.31 6.93 7.13
N PHE A 68 10.11 6.70 5.84
CA PHE A 68 8.82 6.79 5.16
C PHE A 68 8.39 5.43 4.61
N ILE A 69 7.07 5.26 4.44
CA ILE A 69 6.45 4.10 3.82
C ILE A 69 5.69 4.50 2.57
N SER A 70 5.84 3.73 1.50
CA SER A 70 5.10 3.87 0.24
C SER A 70 4.53 2.54 -0.22
N PHE A 71 3.40 2.59 -0.93
CA PHE A 71 2.78 1.44 -1.60
C PHE A 71 2.82 1.67 -3.10
N GLY A 72 3.80 1.04 -3.76
CA GLY A 72 4.13 1.38 -5.15
C GLY A 72 4.39 2.89 -5.31
N PRO A 73 3.70 3.60 -6.23
CA PRO A 73 3.88 5.04 -6.43
C PRO A 73 3.15 5.91 -5.37
N ILE A 74 2.36 5.32 -4.46
CA ILE A 74 1.54 6.07 -3.50
C ILE A 74 2.31 6.25 -2.18
N PRO A 75 2.63 7.49 -1.77
CA PRO A 75 3.23 7.74 -0.46
C PRO A 75 2.17 7.55 0.65
N LEU A 76 2.45 6.69 1.64
CA LEU A 76 1.55 6.45 2.77
C LEU A 76 1.88 7.33 3.99
N GLY A 77 3.09 7.90 4.04
CA GLY A 77 3.53 8.79 5.11
C GLY A 77 4.71 8.22 5.91
N PRO A 78 4.90 8.65 7.18
CA PRO A 78 6.02 8.20 8.00
C PRO A 78 5.90 6.71 8.35
N ALA A 79 7.03 6.02 8.32
CA ALA A 79 7.11 4.61 8.68
C ALA A 79 6.80 4.43 10.19
N PRO A 80 6.00 3.41 10.56
CA PRO A 80 5.72 3.13 11.96
C PRO A 80 6.98 2.62 12.67
N ARG A 81 7.10 2.92 13.97
CA ARG A 81 8.13 2.31 14.82
C ARG A 81 7.70 0.92 15.23
N ILE A 82 8.50 -0.08 14.88
CA ILE A 82 8.28 -1.47 15.28
C ILE A 82 9.00 -1.68 16.61
N VAL A 83 8.21 -1.86 17.68
CA VAL A 83 8.70 -2.20 19.02
C VAL A 83 8.36 -3.67 19.27
N ILE A 84 9.38 -4.53 19.24
CA ILE A 84 9.22 -5.95 19.58
C ILE A 84 9.41 -6.08 21.10
N ARG A 85 8.41 -6.63 21.78
CA ARG A 85 8.38 -6.85 23.23
C ARG A 85 7.95 -8.28 23.50
#